data_AF-A0A349SVM0-F1
#
_entry.id   AF-A0A349SVM0-F1
#
_cell.length_a   1.000
_cell.length_b   1.000
_cell.length_c   1.000
_cell.angle_alpha   90.00
_cell.angle_beta   90.00
_cell.angle_gamma   90.00
#
_symmetry.space_group_name_H-M   'P 1'
#
loop_
_entity.id
_entity.type
_entity.pdbx_description
1 polymer ?
#
loop_
_entity_poly.entity_id
_entity_poly.type
_entity_poly.pdbx_seq_one_letter_code
_entity_poly.pdbx_strand_id
1 'polypeptide(L)'
;MLFNRLYSRVIPGVLALSVAACGGGGSSSDDNGSASNPTESITTSTVQGAVVKGVVQNGLVSAYELSGGQVGPLLATTQTNQYGQYRLTLTGYEGPIYIAVTPQNEGTLMVCDAASGCGDYIGLSEQDTNENNVIDFGEAFPVPGNFILTTTLPSSADGQASISTLTHLATQYALTFPQGLNDVSIAVAQSHIEDLFGVADLAETRLIDLTDRTAVTNASAEELRYSLFSSALLGVSNDVAFAQVLESLAQQLQMNGGQLVTQSAADDTPTLLELVQQAQQTAQLLELATQEAVFAQEATLLMDSTAGSLTSAQPSPGAGGSSAVIVEEFIADLMLWQGALSLDPNQGSFSQTVTAIGVSTGPDLANMLRAVSIAGQYGPVVALPDAALGAACDSL
;
A
#
# COMPACT_ATOMS: atom_id res chain seq x y z
N MET A 1 38.33 0.75 -0.03
CA MET A 1 39.60 1.46 -0.30
C MET A 1 39.41 2.35 -1.52
N LEU A 2 40.01 3.55 -1.49
CA LEU A 2 40.04 4.64 -2.49
C LEU A 2 38.81 5.56 -2.53
N PHE A 3 38.82 6.73 -1.87
CA PHE A 3 39.56 8.02 -2.07
C PHE A 3 38.61 9.03 -2.76
N ASN A 4 37.86 9.86 -2.02
CA ASN A 4 38.24 11.13 -1.38
C ASN A 4 38.57 12.27 -2.36
N ARG A 5 37.72 13.33 -2.36
CA ARG A 5 37.88 14.76 -2.73
C ARG A 5 36.48 15.29 -3.10
N LEU A 6 35.94 16.41 -2.63
CA LEU A 6 36.51 17.67 -2.17
C LEU A 6 35.64 18.35 -1.10
N TYR A 7 36.33 19.08 -0.23
CA TYR A 7 35.81 19.98 0.80
C TYR A 7 35.53 21.39 0.26
N SER A 8 34.65 22.08 1.00
CA SER A 8 34.68 23.53 1.34
C SER A 8 34.07 24.55 0.39
N ARG A 9 32.95 25.15 0.84
CA ARG A 9 32.95 26.56 1.25
C ARG A 9 31.86 26.85 2.30
N VAL A 10 32.31 27.37 3.43
CA VAL A 10 31.56 27.97 4.54
C VAL A 10 31.18 29.40 4.17
N ILE A 11 29.98 29.87 4.58
CA ILE A 11 29.72 31.11 5.36
C ILE A 11 28.20 31.26 5.59
N PRO A 12 27.77 31.80 6.75
CA PRO A 12 26.47 31.59 7.36
C PRO A 12 25.51 32.79 7.19
N GLY A 13 24.21 32.53 7.37
CA GLY A 13 23.16 33.56 7.35
C GLY A 13 22.04 33.23 8.33
N VAL A 14 22.28 33.56 9.60
CA VAL A 14 21.27 33.60 10.67
C VAL A 14 20.32 34.77 10.41
N LEU A 15 19.02 34.52 10.31
CA LEU A 15 17.99 35.56 10.48
C LEU A 15 16.91 35.03 11.42
N ALA A 16 17.05 35.40 12.69
CA ALA A 16 16.03 35.21 13.72
C ALA A 16 14.98 36.31 13.58
N LEU A 17 13.71 35.95 13.35
CA LEU A 17 12.57 36.85 13.51
C LEU A 17 11.89 36.54 14.85
N SER A 18 12.21 37.35 15.86
CA SER A 18 11.50 37.45 17.12
C SER A 18 10.27 38.35 16.94
N VAL A 19 9.07 37.80 17.07
CA VAL A 19 7.86 38.60 17.28
C VAL A 19 7.59 38.65 18.77
N ALA A 20 7.92 39.79 19.37
CA ALA A 20 7.41 40.19 20.67
C ALA A 20 6.01 40.79 20.45
N ALA A 21 4.99 40.22 21.11
CA ALA A 21 3.72 40.88 21.34
C ALA A 21 3.48 40.97 22.84
N CYS A 22 3.33 42.20 23.29
CA CYS A 22 3.02 42.65 24.63
C CYS A 22 1.51 42.95 24.69
N GLY A 23 0.82 42.60 25.80
CA GLY A 23 -0.39 43.33 26.19
C GLY A 23 -1.47 42.56 26.98
N GLY A 24 -1.51 42.81 28.30
CA GLY A 24 -2.72 42.80 29.17
C GLY A 24 -3.06 41.46 29.82
N GLY A 25 -3.35 41.31 31.11
CA GLY A 25 -3.62 42.27 32.19
C GLY A 25 -4.63 41.65 33.20
N GLY A 26 -4.12 41.14 34.32
CA GLY A 26 -4.72 40.99 35.66
C GLY A 26 -6.13 40.42 35.89
N SER A 27 -6.22 39.33 36.68
CA SER A 27 -7.05 39.28 37.89
C SER A 27 -6.63 38.11 38.78
N SER A 28 -6.28 38.41 40.02
CA SER A 28 -5.97 37.46 41.09
C SER A 28 -7.21 36.71 41.54
N SER A 29 -7.08 35.40 41.76
CA SER A 29 -7.93 34.62 42.67
C SER A 29 -7.09 33.48 43.19
N ASP A 30 -6.81 33.53 44.49
CA ASP A 30 -6.16 32.47 45.25
C ASP A 30 -7.09 31.25 45.28
N ASP A 31 -6.66 30.13 44.70
CA ASP A 31 -7.22 28.82 45.02
C ASP A 31 -6.10 27.82 45.25
N ASN A 32 -6.09 27.33 46.49
CA ASN A 32 -5.18 26.38 47.06
C ASN A 32 -5.55 24.98 46.54
N GLY A 33 -4.93 24.56 45.42
CA GLY A 33 -5.17 23.25 44.79
C GLY A 33 -3.88 22.46 44.66
N SER A 34 -3.82 21.32 45.35
CA SER A 34 -2.73 20.34 45.36
C SER A 34 -2.00 20.19 44.03
N ALA A 35 -0.67 20.22 44.09
CA ALA A 35 0.20 19.77 43.01
C ALA A 35 -0.02 18.28 42.75
N SER A 36 -0.97 17.95 41.88
CA SER A 36 -0.93 16.71 41.12
C SER A 36 0.15 16.87 40.06
N ASN A 37 1.25 16.14 40.20
CA ASN A 37 2.16 15.89 39.09
C ASN A 37 1.32 15.53 37.86
N PRO A 38 1.60 16.10 36.66
CA PRO A 38 1.02 15.54 35.46
C PRO A 38 1.65 14.15 35.31
N THR A 39 0.89 13.12 35.65
CA THR A 39 1.19 11.77 35.17
C THR A 39 1.04 11.88 33.66
N GLU A 40 2.16 11.94 32.94
CA GLU A 40 2.15 11.81 31.48
C GLU A 40 1.41 10.50 31.16
N SER A 41 0.21 10.65 30.62
CA SER A 41 -0.60 9.55 30.13
C SER A 41 0.15 8.97 28.92
N ILE A 42 0.93 7.92 29.13
CA ILE A 42 1.54 7.17 28.05
C ILE A 42 0.40 6.53 27.26
N THR A 43 0.19 6.98 26.02
CA THR A 43 -0.80 6.40 25.13
C THR A 43 -0.32 5.03 24.68
N THR A 44 -1.20 4.04 24.75
CA THR A 44 -0.91 2.68 24.28
C THR A 44 -1.95 2.31 23.22
N SER A 45 -1.48 1.91 22.04
CA SER A 45 -2.33 1.40 20.96
C SER A 45 -1.98 -0.06 20.68
N THR A 46 -2.96 -0.83 20.20
CA THR A 46 -2.76 -2.25 19.86
C THR A 46 -3.01 -2.43 18.38
N VAL A 47 -2.03 -3.04 17.71
CA VAL A 47 -2.12 -3.45 16.31
C VAL A 47 -2.23 -4.97 16.26
N GLN A 48 -3.17 -5.48 15.49
CA GLN A 48 -3.41 -6.91 15.35
C GLN A 48 -3.75 -7.28 13.91
N GLY A 49 -3.45 -8.51 13.53
CA GLY A 49 -3.72 -8.99 12.19
C GLY A 49 -3.27 -10.42 12.02
N ALA A 50 -3.27 -10.87 10.77
CA ALA A 50 -2.74 -12.16 10.38
C ALA A 50 -1.76 -11.99 9.22
N VAL A 51 -0.76 -12.84 9.20
CA VAL A 51 0.17 -13.01 8.08
C VAL A 51 -0.30 -14.21 7.29
N VAL A 52 -1.03 -13.97 6.20
CA VAL A 52 -1.66 -15.02 5.40
C VAL A 52 -1.15 -14.91 3.97
N LYS A 53 -0.21 -15.79 3.70
CA LYS A 53 0.43 -16.05 2.42
C LYS A 53 0.88 -17.51 2.44
N GLY A 54 -0.06 -18.40 2.71
CA GLY A 54 0.20 -19.52 3.59
C GLY A 54 0.32 -19.06 5.03
N VAL A 55 -0.17 -19.84 5.98
CA VAL A 55 -0.05 -19.48 7.39
C VAL A 55 1.43 -19.41 7.76
N VAL A 56 1.97 -18.20 8.00
CA VAL A 56 3.36 -18.01 8.44
C VAL A 56 3.42 -18.16 9.95
N GLN A 57 4.02 -19.24 10.43
CA GLN A 57 4.11 -19.61 11.85
C GLN A 57 5.47 -19.18 12.41
N ASN A 58 5.49 -18.59 13.61
CA ASN A 58 6.70 -18.10 14.27
C ASN A 58 7.51 -17.09 13.40
N GLY A 59 6.82 -16.28 12.59
CA GLY A 59 7.42 -15.17 11.87
C GLY A 59 7.65 -13.99 12.80
N LEU A 60 8.80 -13.33 12.71
CA LEU A 60 9.10 -12.12 13.47
C LEU A 60 8.38 -10.93 12.84
N VAL A 61 7.40 -10.38 13.56
CA VAL A 61 6.67 -9.18 13.13
C VAL A 61 7.31 -7.96 13.81
N SER A 62 7.78 -7.01 13.01
CA SER A 62 8.45 -5.79 13.49
C SER A 62 7.70 -4.56 12.99
N ALA A 63 7.31 -3.66 13.90
CA ALA A 63 6.67 -2.39 13.57
C ALA A 63 7.67 -1.24 13.73
N TYR A 64 7.69 -0.34 12.76
CA TYR A 64 8.58 0.80 12.66
C TYR A 64 7.78 2.09 12.52
N GLU A 65 8.33 3.17 13.07
CA GLU A 65 7.82 4.52 12.87
C GLU A 65 7.88 4.89 11.38
N LEU A 66 6.89 5.64 10.90
CA LEU A 66 6.94 6.32 9.62
C LEU A 66 6.99 7.82 9.86
N SER A 67 8.13 8.44 9.53
CA SER A 67 8.37 9.86 9.75
C SER A 67 9.08 10.47 8.56
N GLY A 68 8.57 11.61 8.08
CA GLY A 68 9.14 12.32 6.94
C GLY A 68 9.18 11.49 5.63
N GLY A 69 8.24 10.58 5.43
CA GLY A 69 8.19 9.72 4.25
C GLY A 69 9.09 8.48 4.31
N GLN A 70 9.81 8.26 5.42
CA GLN A 70 10.82 7.20 5.55
C GLN A 70 10.51 6.26 6.71
N VAL A 71 11.03 5.03 6.60
CA VAL A 71 11.02 4.04 7.68
C VAL A 71 12.02 4.46 8.75
N GLY A 72 11.50 4.73 9.94
CA GLY A 72 12.23 5.19 11.11
C GLY A 72 12.62 4.07 12.08
N PRO A 73 12.79 4.38 13.38
CA PRO A 73 13.19 3.40 14.38
C PRO A 73 12.13 2.31 14.62
N LEU A 74 12.61 1.17 15.12
CA LEU A 74 11.77 0.07 15.59
C LEU A 74 10.94 0.53 16.80
N LEU A 75 9.62 0.34 16.73
CA LEU A 75 8.67 0.64 17.80
C LEU A 75 8.39 -0.57 18.68
N ALA A 76 8.15 -1.72 18.06
CA ALA A 76 7.81 -2.95 18.77
C ALA A 76 8.02 -4.19 17.88
N THR A 77 8.10 -5.36 18.53
CA THR A 77 8.19 -6.67 17.87
C THR A 77 7.26 -7.67 18.52
N THR A 78 6.74 -8.60 17.75
CA THR A 78 5.99 -9.77 18.21
C THR A 78 6.25 -10.96 17.29
N GLN A 79 5.59 -12.09 17.53
CA GLN A 79 5.65 -13.25 16.66
C GLN A 79 4.26 -13.67 16.23
N THR A 80 4.15 -14.25 15.03
CA THR A 80 2.92 -14.93 14.63
C THR A 80 2.76 -16.25 15.38
N ASN A 81 1.52 -16.59 15.72
CA ASN A 81 1.18 -17.88 16.31
C ASN A 81 1.04 -18.98 15.25
N GLN A 82 0.61 -20.19 15.67
CA GLN A 82 0.40 -21.33 14.78
C GLN A 82 -0.67 -21.11 13.69
N TYR A 83 -1.49 -20.07 13.83
CA TYR A 83 -2.52 -19.65 12.86
C TYR A 83 -2.09 -18.39 12.09
N GLY A 84 -0.83 -17.97 12.18
CA GLY A 84 -0.32 -16.79 11.49
C GLY A 84 -0.78 -15.46 12.09
N GLN A 85 -1.52 -15.49 13.20
CA GLN A 85 -2.06 -14.29 13.85
C GLN A 85 -1.00 -13.66 14.76
N TYR A 86 -1.02 -12.33 14.83
CA TYR A 86 -0.15 -11.58 15.71
C TYR A 86 -0.91 -10.46 16.43
N ARG A 87 -0.36 -10.04 17.57
CA ARG A 87 -0.78 -8.85 18.30
C ARG A 87 0.46 -8.12 18.79
N LEU A 88 0.51 -6.83 18.52
CA LEU A 88 1.65 -5.95 18.77
C LEU A 88 1.12 -4.71 19.52
N THR A 89 1.76 -4.36 20.64
CA THR A 89 1.39 -3.19 21.45
C THR A 89 2.40 -2.08 21.18
N LEU A 90 1.93 -0.92 20.75
CA LEU A 90 2.71 0.30 20.57
C LEU A 90 2.55 1.17 21.81
N THR A 91 3.65 1.76 22.27
CA THR A 91 3.68 2.60 23.48
C THR A 91 4.24 3.97 23.13
N GLY A 92 3.47 5.02 23.37
CA GLY A 92 3.88 6.41 23.15
C GLY A 92 4.02 6.80 21.68
N TYR A 93 3.32 6.13 20.77
CA TYR A 93 3.34 6.43 19.33
C TYR A 93 1.93 6.52 18.76
N GLU A 94 1.64 7.64 18.10
CA GLU A 94 0.42 7.91 17.34
C GLU A 94 0.86 8.44 15.97
N GLY A 95 0.61 7.66 14.92
CA GLY A 95 1.06 7.97 13.57
C GLY A 95 1.02 6.75 12.66
N PRO A 96 1.40 6.90 11.38
CA PRO A 96 1.42 5.78 10.46
C PRO A 96 2.57 4.84 10.83
N ILE A 97 2.42 3.56 10.52
CA ILE A 97 3.45 2.55 10.82
C ILE A 97 3.75 1.70 9.60
N TYR A 98 4.99 1.26 9.54
CA TYR A 98 5.46 0.24 8.60
C TYR A 98 5.67 -1.05 9.38
N ILE A 99 5.12 -2.16 8.88
CA ILE A 99 5.23 -3.46 9.52
C ILE A 99 5.93 -4.40 8.54
N ALA A 100 6.96 -5.10 9.02
CA ALA A 100 7.66 -6.14 8.26
C ALA A 100 7.60 -7.47 8.98
N VAL A 101 7.50 -8.55 8.20
CA VAL A 101 7.56 -9.93 8.67
C VAL A 101 8.78 -10.59 8.05
N THR A 102 9.67 -11.11 8.89
CA THR A 102 10.87 -11.83 8.48
C THR A 102 10.97 -13.16 9.24
N PRO A 103 11.66 -14.18 8.71
CA PRO A 103 11.95 -15.38 9.48
C PRO A 103 12.86 -15.03 10.66
N GLN A 104 12.64 -15.67 11.82
CA GLN A 104 13.49 -15.44 12.99
C GLN A 104 14.69 -16.40 13.01
N ASN A 105 14.49 -17.67 12.59
CA ASN A 105 15.49 -18.75 12.52
C ASN A 105 14.96 -19.89 11.59
N GLU A 106 15.57 -21.08 11.63
CA GLU A 106 15.07 -22.32 10.99
C GLU A 106 13.69 -22.81 11.50
N GLY A 107 13.13 -22.18 12.55
CA GLY A 107 11.84 -22.54 13.14
C GLY A 107 10.62 -21.79 12.58
N THR A 108 10.82 -20.87 11.63
CA THR A 108 9.70 -20.19 10.95
C THR A 108 9.23 -21.07 9.80
N LEU A 109 7.95 -21.47 9.84
CA LEU A 109 7.32 -22.32 8.84
C LEU A 109 6.24 -21.54 8.08
N MET A 110 5.99 -21.91 6.84
CA MET A 110 4.88 -21.46 6.04
C MET A 110 4.11 -22.67 5.52
N VAL A 111 2.79 -22.60 5.47
CA VAL A 111 1.94 -23.65 4.87
C VAL A 111 1.67 -23.28 3.42
N CYS A 112 1.92 -24.17 2.46
CA CYS A 112 1.62 -23.88 1.07
C CYS A 112 0.10 -23.77 0.84
N ASP A 113 -0.36 -22.65 0.30
CA ASP A 113 -1.77 -22.39 0.01
C ASP A 113 -2.06 -22.23 -1.48
N ALA A 114 -1.11 -22.60 -2.35
CA ALA A 114 -1.19 -22.53 -3.79
C ALA A 114 -1.38 -23.92 -4.42
N ALA A 115 -2.33 -24.06 -5.35
CA ALA A 115 -2.65 -25.38 -5.92
C ALA A 115 -1.55 -25.99 -6.80
N SER A 116 -0.73 -25.17 -7.45
CA SER A 116 0.45 -25.65 -8.20
C SER A 116 1.61 -26.10 -7.31
N GLY A 117 1.48 -25.96 -5.98
CA GLY A 117 2.57 -26.14 -5.03
C GLY A 117 3.36 -24.85 -4.80
N CYS A 118 4.35 -24.94 -3.92
CA CYS A 118 5.18 -23.81 -3.48
C CYS A 118 6.67 -24.01 -3.79
N GLY A 119 6.97 -24.79 -4.83
CA GLY A 119 8.32 -25.15 -5.26
C GLY A 119 8.80 -26.47 -4.67
N ASP A 120 10.10 -26.70 -4.71
CA ASP A 120 10.72 -27.96 -4.26
C ASP A 120 11.16 -27.90 -2.79
N TYR A 121 11.15 -29.06 -2.11
CA TYR A 121 11.84 -29.21 -0.83
C TYR A 121 13.36 -29.25 -1.04
N ILE A 122 14.09 -28.38 -0.34
CA ILE A 122 15.55 -28.43 -0.31
C ILE A 122 16.00 -29.39 0.81
N GLY A 123 16.28 -30.65 0.47
CA GLY A 123 16.85 -31.65 1.39
C GLY A 123 15.85 -32.71 1.87
N LEU A 124 16.22 -33.46 2.92
CA LEU A 124 15.29 -34.39 3.58
C LEU A 124 14.33 -33.57 4.44
N SER A 125 13.05 -33.61 4.11
CA SER A 125 11.99 -32.88 4.80
C SER A 125 11.06 -33.88 5.49
N GLU A 126 10.90 -33.76 6.81
CA GLU A 126 9.83 -34.48 7.53
C GLU A 126 8.44 -33.90 7.19
N GLN A 127 8.41 -32.76 6.49
CA GLN A 127 7.21 -32.04 6.11
C GLN A 127 6.71 -32.40 4.71
N ASP A 128 7.54 -33.05 3.88
CA ASP A 128 7.15 -33.68 2.62
C ASP A 128 6.41 -34.98 2.93
N THR A 129 5.08 -34.90 2.99
CA THR A 129 4.26 -36.01 3.50
C THR A 129 4.14 -37.17 2.52
N ASN A 130 4.44 -36.93 1.25
CA ASN A 130 4.31 -37.93 0.18
C ASN A 130 5.66 -38.31 -0.46
N GLU A 131 6.76 -37.73 0.03
CA GLU A 131 8.15 -37.98 -0.38
C GLU A 131 8.39 -37.71 -1.89
N ASN A 132 7.68 -36.75 -2.49
CA ASN A 132 7.82 -36.39 -3.90
C ASN A 132 8.86 -35.28 -4.17
N ASN A 133 9.43 -34.69 -3.12
CA ASN A 133 10.36 -33.54 -3.12
C ASN A 133 9.76 -32.20 -3.61
N VAL A 134 8.44 -32.09 -3.66
CA VAL A 134 7.67 -30.89 -4.01
C VAL A 134 6.88 -30.46 -2.78
N ILE A 135 6.73 -29.15 -2.59
CA ILE A 135 5.91 -28.59 -1.53
C ILE A 135 4.48 -28.50 -2.04
N ASP A 136 3.64 -29.45 -1.64
CA ASP A 136 2.25 -29.53 -2.07
C ASP A 136 1.33 -28.64 -1.24
N PHE A 137 0.13 -28.38 -1.77
CA PHE A 137 -0.91 -27.64 -1.06
C PHE A 137 -1.20 -28.26 0.32
N GLY A 138 -1.16 -27.43 1.35
CA GLY A 138 -1.36 -27.82 2.75
C GLY A 138 -0.10 -28.29 3.47
N GLU A 139 1.02 -28.47 2.77
CA GLU A 139 2.28 -28.85 3.40
C GLU A 139 3.03 -27.66 3.99
N ALA A 140 3.71 -27.89 5.10
CA ALA A 140 4.53 -26.87 5.75
C ALA A 140 5.97 -26.90 5.21
N PHE A 141 6.61 -25.75 5.10
CA PHE A 141 8.01 -25.68 4.68
C PHE A 141 8.76 -24.55 5.40
N PRO A 142 10.08 -24.69 5.61
CA PRO A 142 10.89 -23.62 6.20
C PRO A 142 10.88 -22.37 5.33
N VAL A 143 10.64 -21.22 5.96
CA VAL A 143 10.65 -19.93 5.26
C VAL A 143 12.10 -19.54 4.89
N PRO A 144 12.40 -19.21 3.62
CA PRO A 144 13.74 -18.79 3.20
C PRO A 144 14.23 -17.56 3.97
N GLY A 145 15.53 -17.50 4.28
CA GLY A 145 16.12 -16.40 5.07
C GLY A 145 16.01 -15.00 4.45
N ASN A 146 15.77 -14.91 3.14
CA ASN A 146 15.54 -13.66 2.41
C ASN A 146 14.04 -13.30 2.26
N PHE A 147 13.15 -14.06 2.89
CA PHE A 147 11.72 -13.77 2.89
C PHE A 147 11.42 -12.49 3.66
N ILE A 148 10.65 -11.61 3.04
CA ILE A 148 10.06 -10.45 3.68
C ILE A 148 8.66 -10.20 3.12
N LEU A 149 7.70 -9.96 4.00
CA LEU A 149 6.44 -9.32 3.65
C LEU A 149 6.29 -8.03 4.43
N THR A 150 5.62 -7.06 3.83
CA THR A 150 5.49 -5.73 4.40
C THR A 150 4.04 -5.29 4.31
N THR A 151 3.59 -4.48 5.26
CA THR A 151 2.35 -3.73 5.15
C THR A 151 2.57 -2.35 5.78
N THR A 152 1.70 -1.42 5.44
CA THR A 152 1.66 -0.09 6.04
C THR A 152 0.27 0.17 6.56
N LEU A 153 0.19 0.79 7.73
CA LEU A 153 -1.06 1.16 8.36
C LEU A 153 -1.09 2.68 8.50
N PRO A 154 -2.07 3.38 7.90
CA PRO A 154 -2.20 4.82 8.06
C PRO A 154 -2.62 5.17 9.49
N SER A 155 -2.36 6.40 9.92
CA SER A 155 -2.63 6.90 11.27
C SER A 155 -4.11 6.78 11.68
N SER A 156 -5.02 6.78 10.69
CA SER A 156 -6.46 6.73 10.90
C SER A 156 -7.03 5.32 11.05
N ALA A 157 -6.23 4.27 10.88
CA ALA A 157 -6.75 2.91 10.87
C ALA A 157 -6.96 2.36 12.29
N ASP A 158 -7.94 1.46 12.44
CA ASP A 158 -8.39 0.89 13.72
C ASP A 158 -7.44 -0.18 14.31
N GLY A 159 -6.16 -0.15 13.94
CA GLY A 159 -5.15 -1.10 14.42
C GLY A 159 -5.26 -2.49 13.80
N GLN A 160 -6.10 -2.71 12.78
CA GLN A 160 -6.13 -3.96 12.03
C GLN A 160 -5.16 -3.88 10.84
N ALA A 161 -4.19 -4.80 10.77
CA ALA A 161 -3.19 -4.81 9.71
C ALA A 161 -2.95 -6.25 9.21
N SER A 162 -3.64 -6.63 8.14
CA SER A 162 -3.37 -7.90 7.47
C SER A 162 -2.09 -7.81 6.64
N ILE A 163 -1.24 -8.83 6.71
CA ILE A 163 0.02 -8.91 5.97
C ILE A 163 -0.09 -10.01 4.92
N SER A 164 -0.05 -9.61 3.65
CA SER A 164 -0.21 -10.47 2.47
C SER A 164 0.82 -10.07 1.41
N THR A 165 0.85 -10.80 0.30
CA THR A 165 1.61 -10.35 -0.88
C THR A 165 1.02 -9.08 -1.48
N LEU A 166 -0.30 -8.89 -1.46
CA LEU A 166 -0.91 -7.68 -2.01
C LEU A 166 -0.61 -6.45 -1.15
N THR A 167 -0.66 -6.56 0.19
CA THR A 167 -0.25 -5.43 1.03
C THR A 167 1.24 -5.15 0.96
N HIS A 168 2.06 -6.18 0.66
CA HIS A 168 3.47 -5.99 0.32
C HIS A 168 3.63 -5.21 -0.98
N LEU A 169 2.96 -5.61 -2.06
CA LEU A 169 3.00 -4.89 -3.33
C LEU A 169 2.52 -3.43 -3.18
N ALA A 170 1.45 -3.20 -2.43
CA ALA A 170 0.96 -1.86 -2.13
C ALA A 170 2.01 -1.02 -1.39
N THR A 171 2.68 -1.62 -0.40
CA THR A 171 3.76 -0.96 0.34
C THR A 171 4.95 -0.64 -0.57
N GLN A 172 5.39 -1.59 -1.41
CA GLN A 172 6.50 -1.39 -2.34
C GLN A 172 6.17 -0.34 -3.40
N TYR A 173 4.91 -0.27 -3.83
CA TYR A 173 4.46 0.76 -4.75
C TYR A 173 4.42 2.15 -4.08
N ALA A 174 3.87 2.25 -2.86
CA ALA A 174 3.85 3.50 -2.09
C ALA A 174 5.25 4.09 -1.85
N LEU A 175 6.26 3.23 -1.68
CA LEU A 175 7.67 3.63 -1.53
C LEU A 175 8.23 4.35 -2.75
N THR A 176 7.63 4.19 -3.94
CA THR A 176 8.06 4.88 -5.15
C THR A 176 7.60 6.33 -5.23
N PHE A 177 6.62 6.72 -4.40
CA PHE A 177 6.05 8.05 -4.50
C PHE A 177 7.04 9.11 -3.98
N PRO A 178 7.15 10.29 -4.61
CA PRO A 178 8.16 11.30 -4.27
C PRO A 178 8.14 11.77 -2.81
N GLN A 179 6.97 11.73 -2.17
CA GLN A 179 6.72 12.08 -0.78
C GLN A 179 7.00 10.95 0.21
N GLY A 180 7.39 9.77 -0.29
CA GLY A 180 7.59 8.56 0.51
C GLY A 180 6.32 8.06 1.18
N LEU A 181 6.48 7.28 2.25
CA LEU A 181 5.38 6.68 3.01
C LEU A 181 4.71 7.69 3.96
N ASN A 182 3.44 7.98 3.71
CA ASN A 182 2.53 8.75 4.56
C ASN A 182 1.09 8.29 4.32
N ASP A 183 0.14 8.81 5.09
CA ASP A 183 -1.27 8.39 5.01
C ASP A 183 -1.85 8.47 3.59
N VAL A 184 -1.49 9.48 2.81
CA VAL A 184 -1.98 9.65 1.43
C VAL A 184 -1.34 8.63 0.49
N SER A 185 -0.01 8.50 0.50
CA SER A 185 0.66 7.53 -0.39
C SER A 185 0.28 6.09 -0.09
N ILE A 186 0.11 5.76 1.19
CA ILE A 186 -0.36 4.45 1.64
C ILE A 186 -1.76 4.17 1.08
N ALA A 187 -2.72 5.08 1.32
CA ALA A 187 -4.11 4.88 0.87
C ALA A 187 -4.22 4.82 -0.66
N VAL A 188 -3.51 5.69 -1.38
CA VAL A 188 -3.49 5.69 -2.86
C VAL A 188 -2.92 4.37 -3.39
N ALA A 189 -1.79 3.90 -2.84
CA ALA A 189 -1.17 2.67 -3.32
C ALA A 189 -1.99 1.42 -2.97
N GLN A 190 -2.59 1.35 -1.78
CA GLN A 190 -3.50 0.27 -1.39
C GLN A 190 -4.69 0.21 -2.35
N SER A 191 -5.35 1.34 -2.57
CA SER A 191 -6.49 1.41 -3.47
C SER A 191 -6.14 1.09 -4.93
N HIS A 192 -4.94 1.45 -5.37
CA HIS A 192 -4.44 1.07 -6.70
C HIS A 192 -4.29 -0.46 -6.83
N ILE A 193 -3.74 -1.11 -5.81
CA ILE A 193 -3.61 -2.58 -5.79
C ILE A 193 -4.98 -3.25 -5.68
N GLU A 194 -5.92 -2.66 -4.95
CA GLU A 194 -7.30 -3.13 -4.87
C GLU A 194 -7.97 -3.17 -6.24
N ASP A 195 -7.88 -2.08 -7.00
CA ASP A 195 -8.42 -2.00 -8.36
C ASP A 195 -7.70 -2.97 -9.31
N LEU A 196 -6.37 -3.06 -9.22
CA LEU A 196 -5.55 -3.94 -10.05
C LEU A 196 -5.95 -5.41 -9.94
N PHE A 197 -6.24 -5.89 -8.73
CA PHE A 197 -6.64 -7.28 -8.49
C PHE A 197 -8.16 -7.43 -8.33
N GLY A 198 -8.93 -6.35 -8.44
CA GLY A 198 -10.37 -6.33 -8.15
C GLY A 198 -10.72 -6.88 -6.78
N VAL A 199 -9.92 -6.59 -5.75
CA VAL A 199 -10.16 -7.02 -4.37
C VAL A 199 -10.82 -5.90 -3.58
N ALA A 200 -11.55 -6.26 -2.53
CA ALA A 200 -12.10 -5.28 -1.59
C ALA A 200 -10.96 -4.66 -0.73
N ASP A 201 -11.33 -3.68 0.10
CA ASP A 201 -10.42 -2.91 0.96
C ASP A 201 -9.40 -3.82 1.67
N LEU A 202 -8.10 -3.61 1.42
CA LEU A 202 -7.01 -4.43 1.96
C LEU A 202 -6.84 -4.29 3.47
N ALA A 203 -7.27 -3.18 4.05
CA ALA A 203 -7.19 -2.90 5.48
C ALA A 203 -8.36 -3.55 6.25
N GLU A 204 -9.55 -3.57 5.65
CA GLU A 204 -10.76 -4.12 6.29
C GLU A 204 -11.00 -5.60 5.96
N THR A 205 -10.63 -6.04 4.76
CA THR A 205 -10.90 -7.40 4.31
C THR A 205 -10.00 -8.40 5.03
N ARG A 206 -10.63 -9.41 5.63
CA ARG A 206 -9.92 -10.47 6.34
C ARG A 206 -9.34 -11.48 5.36
N LEU A 207 -8.10 -11.88 5.60
CA LEU A 207 -7.47 -13.00 4.91
C LEU A 207 -7.91 -14.34 5.51
N ILE A 208 -8.11 -15.32 4.63
CA ILE A 208 -8.56 -16.67 4.94
C ILE A 208 -7.40 -17.63 4.75
N ASP A 209 -7.19 -18.51 5.73
CA ASP A 209 -6.35 -19.69 5.53
C ASP A 209 -7.06 -20.64 4.56
N LEU A 210 -6.58 -20.70 3.32
CA LEU A 210 -7.16 -21.54 2.28
C LEU A 210 -7.01 -23.03 2.56
N THR A 211 -6.10 -23.42 3.47
CA THR A 211 -5.90 -24.82 3.86
C THR A 211 -6.90 -25.28 4.93
N ASP A 212 -7.59 -24.35 5.60
CA ASP A 212 -8.71 -24.65 6.50
C ASP A 212 -10.05 -24.61 5.75
N ARG A 213 -10.58 -25.81 5.44
CA ARG A 213 -11.88 -25.98 4.78
C ARG A 213 -13.03 -25.30 5.52
N THR A 214 -12.98 -25.21 6.85
CA THR A 214 -14.03 -24.54 7.63
C THR A 214 -13.96 -23.04 7.44
N ALA A 215 -12.76 -22.47 7.40
CA ALA A 215 -12.55 -21.05 7.13
C ALA A 215 -13.00 -20.71 5.70
N VAL A 216 -12.63 -21.52 4.71
CA VAL A 216 -13.02 -21.37 3.29
C VAL A 216 -14.55 -21.41 3.13
N THR A 217 -15.22 -22.38 3.75
CA THR A 217 -16.69 -22.53 3.62
C THR A 217 -17.46 -21.33 4.21
N ASN A 218 -16.91 -20.69 5.23
CA ASN A 218 -17.54 -19.55 5.91
C ASN A 218 -17.11 -18.18 5.36
N ALA A 219 -16.20 -18.15 4.40
CA ALA A 219 -15.65 -16.92 3.85
C ALA A 219 -16.61 -16.24 2.86
N SER A 220 -16.57 -14.91 2.81
CA SER A 220 -17.27 -14.14 1.78
C SER A 220 -16.56 -14.27 0.42
N ALA A 221 -17.25 -13.89 -0.66
CA ALA A 221 -16.64 -13.87 -1.99
C ALA A 221 -15.44 -12.91 -2.09
N GLU A 222 -15.49 -11.78 -1.36
CA GLU A 222 -14.42 -10.79 -1.28
C GLU A 222 -13.22 -11.33 -0.49
N GLU A 223 -13.46 -11.95 0.66
CA GLU A 223 -12.42 -12.61 1.48
C GLU A 223 -11.72 -13.72 0.68
N LEU A 224 -12.49 -14.51 -0.10
CA LEU A 224 -11.96 -15.55 -0.97
C LEU A 224 -11.14 -14.96 -2.13
N ARG A 225 -11.62 -13.92 -2.82
CA ARG A 225 -10.87 -13.31 -3.94
C ARG A 225 -9.54 -12.73 -3.44
N TYR A 226 -9.55 -12.03 -2.31
CA TYR A 226 -8.33 -11.51 -1.71
C TYR A 226 -7.34 -12.63 -1.36
N SER A 227 -7.82 -13.68 -0.69
CA SER A 227 -6.95 -14.80 -0.26
C SER A 227 -6.41 -15.60 -1.44
N LEU A 228 -7.22 -15.85 -2.48
CA LEU A 228 -6.83 -16.57 -3.68
C LEU A 228 -5.76 -15.82 -4.49
N PHE A 229 -5.86 -14.49 -4.64
CA PHE A 229 -4.78 -13.72 -5.25
C PHE A 229 -3.54 -13.68 -4.38
N SER A 230 -3.68 -13.50 -3.06
CA SER A 230 -2.51 -13.50 -2.16
C SER A 230 -1.69 -14.79 -2.29
N SER A 231 -2.39 -15.93 -2.36
CA SER A 231 -1.85 -17.28 -2.60
C SER A 231 -1.28 -17.44 -4.00
N ALA A 232 -1.94 -16.92 -5.05
CA ALA A 232 -1.49 -17.07 -6.43
C ALA A 232 -0.06 -16.58 -6.66
N LEU A 233 0.35 -15.52 -5.96
CA LEU A 233 1.71 -15.00 -6.02
C LEU A 233 2.78 -15.95 -5.44
N LEU A 234 2.41 -17.00 -4.69
CA LEU A 234 3.31 -18.12 -4.38
C LEU A 234 3.45 -19.07 -5.57
N GLY A 235 2.33 -19.49 -6.14
CA GLY A 235 2.31 -20.62 -7.07
C GLY A 235 2.81 -20.33 -8.49
N VAL A 236 3.07 -19.07 -8.83
CA VAL A 236 3.72 -18.69 -10.11
C VAL A 236 5.25 -18.94 -10.08
N SER A 237 5.81 -19.50 -9.00
CA SER A 237 7.22 -19.89 -8.92
C SER A 237 7.53 -21.14 -9.75
N ASN A 238 7.72 -20.98 -11.06
CA ASN A 238 8.25 -22.01 -11.96
C ASN A 238 9.78 -22.13 -11.80
N ASP A 239 10.29 -22.74 -10.72
CA ASP A 239 11.73 -22.88 -10.35
C ASP A 239 12.41 -21.61 -9.78
N VAL A 240 11.72 -20.47 -9.82
CA VAL A 240 12.21 -19.17 -9.33
C VAL A 240 11.83 -19.00 -7.85
N ALA A 241 12.80 -18.63 -6.99
CA ALA A 241 12.52 -18.44 -5.57
C ALA A 241 11.41 -17.40 -5.37
N PHE A 242 10.41 -17.69 -4.53
CA PHE A 242 9.25 -16.81 -4.26
C PHE A 242 9.62 -15.31 -4.10
N ALA A 243 10.70 -15.02 -3.35
CA ALA A 243 11.17 -13.65 -3.13
C ALA A 243 11.51 -12.91 -4.45
N GLN A 244 11.99 -13.61 -5.47
CA GLN A 244 12.30 -13.05 -6.78
C GLN A 244 11.03 -12.76 -7.60
N VAL A 245 10.00 -13.60 -7.50
CA VAL A 245 8.69 -13.33 -8.13
C VAL A 245 8.07 -12.07 -7.53
N LEU A 246 8.08 -11.96 -6.20
CA LEU A 246 7.54 -10.79 -5.50
C LEU A 246 8.31 -9.50 -5.86
N GLU A 247 9.64 -9.59 -5.91
CA GLU A 247 10.50 -8.48 -6.34
C GLU A 247 10.25 -8.10 -7.80
N SER A 248 10.08 -9.07 -8.71
CA SER A 248 9.77 -8.80 -10.12
C SER A 248 8.42 -8.10 -10.29
N LEU A 249 7.39 -8.54 -9.57
CA LEU A 249 6.08 -7.89 -9.56
C LEU A 249 6.16 -6.47 -8.99
N ALA A 250 6.88 -6.29 -7.88
CA ALA A 250 7.13 -4.96 -7.34
C ALA A 250 7.80 -4.07 -8.39
N GLN A 251 8.90 -4.51 -9.01
CA GLN A 251 9.61 -3.76 -10.04
C GLN A 251 8.74 -3.38 -11.25
N GLN A 252 7.84 -4.27 -11.68
CA GLN A 252 6.87 -3.93 -12.74
C GLN A 252 5.99 -2.75 -12.33
N LEU A 253 5.42 -2.77 -11.12
CA LEU A 253 4.63 -1.65 -10.61
C LEU A 253 5.45 -0.36 -10.57
N GLN A 254 6.73 -0.42 -10.18
CA GLN A 254 7.59 0.77 -10.13
C GLN A 254 7.88 1.33 -11.53
N MET A 255 8.17 0.46 -12.50
CA MET A 255 8.55 0.89 -13.86
C MET A 255 7.36 1.31 -14.72
N ASN A 256 6.19 0.71 -14.49
CA ASN A 256 5.01 0.86 -15.33
C ASN A 256 3.91 1.72 -14.69
N GLY A 257 4.24 2.56 -13.70
CA GLY A 257 3.26 3.46 -13.08
C GLY A 257 2.12 2.72 -12.39
N GLY A 258 2.46 1.68 -11.63
CA GLY A 258 1.51 0.82 -10.91
C GLY A 258 0.86 -0.28 -11.75
N GLN A 259 1.29 -0.48 -13.00
CA GLN A 259 0.69 -1.48 -13.88
C GLN A 259 1.51 -2.76 -13.96
N LEU A 260 0.81 -3.88 -14.19
CA LEU A 260 1.41 -5.17 -14.52
C LEU A 260 1.28 -5.44 -16.01
N VAL A 261 2.15 -6.29 -16.55
CA VAL A 261 1.96 -6.85 -17.88
C VAL A 261 0.78 -7.84 -17.84
N THR A 262 -0.17 -7.67 -18.76
CA THR A 262 -1.39 -8.52 -18.80
C THR A 262 -1.05 -9.95 -19.17
N GLN A 263 -0.25 -10.13 -20.22
CA GLN A 263 0.30 -11.41 -20.66
C GLN A 263 1.60 -11.20 -21.45
N SER A 264 2.45 -12.23 -21.48
CA SER A 264 3.76 -12.22 -22.13
C SER A 264 3.97 -13.52 -22.89
N ALA A 265 4.76 -13.46 -23.97
CA ALA A 265 5.25 -14.65 -24.67
C ALA A 265 6.65 -15.09 -24.18
N ALA A 266 7.22 -14.35 -23.23
CA ALA A 266 8.49 -14.65 -22.58
C ALA A 266 8.25 -15.13 -21.15
N ASP A 267 8.90 -16.24 -20.77
CA ASP A 267 8.66 -16.99 -19.53
C ASP A 267 9.26 -16.34 -18.27
N ASP A 268 10.03 -15.25 -18.40
CA ASP A 268 10.82 -14.67 -17.30
C ASP A 268 10.10 -13.55 -16.52
N THR A 269 8.88 -13.16 -16.93
CA THR A 269 8.15 -12.04 -16.31
C THR A 269 6.79 -12.49 -15.81
N PRO A 270 6.54 -12.48 -14.49
CA PRO A 270 5.23 -12.86 -13.95
C PRO A 270 4.17 -11.87 -14.43
N THR A 271 3.09 -12.38 -15.00
CA THR A 271 2.01 -11.59 -15.61
C THR A 271 0.70 -11.70 -14.83
N LEU A 272 -0.22 -10.78 -15.06
CA LEU A 272 -1.55 -10.87 -14.45
C LEU A 272 -2.28 -12.15 -14.88
N LEU A 273 -2.13 -12.58 -16.14
CA LEU A 273 -2.72 -13.83 -16.63
C LEU A 273 -2.27 -15.05 -15.80
N GLU A 274 -0.98 -15.18 -15.52
CA GLU A 274 -0.45 -16.30 -14.72
C GLU A 274 -0.98 -16.27 -13.29
N LEU A 275 -1.08 -15.08 -12.68
CA LEU A 275 -1.67 -14.93 -11.35
C LEU A 275 -3.15 -15.32 -11.33
N VAL A 276 -3.93 -14.90 -12.33
CA VAL A 276 -5.36 -15.25 -12.46
C VAL A 276 -5.53 -16.75 -12.69
N GLN A 277 -4.70 -17.37 -13.54
CA GLN A 277 -4.72 -18.81 -13.77
C GLN A 277 -4.36 -19.59 -12.50
N GLN A 278 -3.40 -19.10 -11.72
CA GLN A 278 -3.03 -19.74 -10.47
C GLN A 278 -4.12 -19.62 -9.40
N ALA A 279 -4.77 -18.46 -9.30
CA ALA A 279 -5.95 -18.26 -8.46
C ALA A 279 -7.10 -19.19 -8.89
N GLN A 280 -7.30 -19.36 -10.21
CA GLN A 280 -8.29 -20.29 -10.77
C GLN A 280 -8.00 -21.74 -10.37
N GLN A 281 -6.75 -22.21 -10.50
CA GLN A 281 -6.37 -23.57 -10.11
C GLN A 281 -6.60 -23.81 -8.62
N THR A 282 -6.29 -22.82 -7.79
CA THR A 282 -6.54 -22.89 -6.33
C THR A 282 -8.03 -22.91 -6.02
N ALA A 283 -8.84 -22.11 -6.72
CA ALA A 283 -10.30 -22.16 -6.61
C ALA A 283 -10.85 -23.54 -7.01
N GLN A 284 -10.32 -24.15 -8.07
CA GLN A 284 -10.71 -25.47 -8.54
C GLN A 284 -10.36 -26.56 -7.50
N LEU A 285 -9.15 -26.53 -6.94
CA LEU A 285 -8.72 -27.45 -5.88
C LEU A 285 -9.63 -27.38 -4.65
N LEU A 286 -10.12 -26.19 -4.33
CA LEU A 286 -11.02 -25.92 -3.20
C LEU A 286 -12.51 -26.10 -3.52
N GLU A 287 -12.85 -26.55 -4.74
CA GLU A 287 -14.22 -26.75 -5.22
C GLU A 287 -15.09 -25.46 -5.18
N LEU A 288 -14.46 -24.30 -5.38
CA LEU A 288 -15.09 -22.98 -5.36
C LEU A 288 -15.64 -22.59 -6.75
N ALA A 289 -16.70 -23.27 -7.20
CA ALA A 289 -17.23 -23.16 -8.57
C ALA A 289 -17.53 -21.72 -9.03
N THR A 290 -17.98 -20.83 -8.13
CA THR A 290 -18.26 -19.42 -8.47
C THR A 290 -16.96 -18.66 -8.77
N GLN A 291 -15.96 -18.78 -7.90
CA GLN A 291 -14.66 -18.12 -8.04
C GLN A 291 -13.90 -18.69 -9.24
N GLU A 292 -13.94 -20.01 -9.44
CA GLU A 292 -13.36 -20.67 -10.62
C GLU A 292 -13.92 -20.06 -11.91
N ALA A 293 -15.24 -19.92 -12.03
CA ALA A 293 -15.88 -19.35 -13.22
C ALA A 293 -15.48 -17.88 -13.46
N VAL A 294 -15.37 -17.09 -12.39
CA VAL A 294 -14.93 -15.68 -12.47
C VAL A 294 -13.49 -15.60 -12.98
N PHE A 295 -12.57 -16.38 -12.40
CA PHE A 295 -11.16 -16.37 -12.83
C PHE A 295 -10.98 -16.95 -14.23
N ALA A 296 -11.74 -17.97 -14.63
CA ALA A 296 -11.70 -18.51 -15.98
C ALA A 296 -12.12 -17.47 -17.04
N GLN A 297 -13.14 -16.67 -16.73
CA GLN A 297 -13.56 -15.56 -17.59
C GLN A 297 -12.47 -14.48 -17.67
N GLU A 298 -11.89 -14.10 -16.54
CA GLU A 298 -10.82 -13.10 -16.46
C GLU A 298 -9.57 -13.56 -17.23
N ALA A 299 -9.16 -14.82 -17.08
CA ALA A 299 -8.06 -15.42 -17.83
C ALA A 299 -8.31 -15.38 -19.35
N THR A 300 -9.55 -15.65 -19.79
CA THR A 300 -9.91 -15.57 -21.21
C THR A 300 -9.76 -14.15 -21.75
N LEU A 301 -10.22 -13.14 -21.00
CA LEU A 301 -10.07 -11.73 -21.40
C LEU A 301 -8.60 -11.31 -21.47
N LEU A 302 -7.77 -11.77 -20.54
CA LEU A 302 -6.33 -11.48 -20.52
C LEU A 302 -5.60 -12.18 -21.67
N MET A 303 -5.98 -13.42 -22.02
CA MET A 303 -5.45 -14.14 -23.18
C MET A 303 -5.76 -13.44 -24.51
N ASP A 304 -6.91 -12.78 -24.61
CA ASP A 304 -7.31 -12.01 -25.81
C ASP A 304 -6.63 -10.62 -25.88
N SER A 305 -5.96 -10.18 -24.81
CA SER A 305 -5.24 -8.91 -24.79
C SER A 305 -3.99 -8.92 -25.70
N THR A 306 -3.40 -7.77 -26.00
CA THR A 306 -2.16 -7.76 -26.79
C THR A 306 -0.98 -8.15 -25.90
N ALA A 307 -0.13 -9.11 -26.32
CA ALA A 307 1.05 -9.48 -25.54
C ALA A 307 1.94 -8.25 -25.25
N GLY A 308 2.36 -8.11 -23.99
CA GLY A 308 3.09 -6.95 -23.50
C GLY A 308 2.22 -5.72 -23.19
N SER A 309 0.89 -5.79 -23.35
CA SER A 309 0.02 -4.70 -22.88
C SER A 309 0.04 -4.61 -21.36
N LEU A 310 -0.15 -3.38 -20.86
CA LEU A 310 -0.23 -3.10 -19.44
C LEU A 310 -1.69 -3.13 -18.97
N THR A 311 -1.87 -3.45 -17.69
CA THR A 311 -3.12 -3.19 -16.99
C THR A 311 -3.44 -1.69 -16.97
N SER A 312 -4.66 -1.33 -16.54
CA SER A 312 -5.11 0.06 -16.47
C SER A 312 -5.70 0.41 -15.09
N ALA A 313 -5.16 -0.18 -14.02
CA ALA A 313 -5.64 0.02 -12.67
C ALA A 313 -5.49 1.47 -12.24
N GLN A 314 -6.46 2.02 -11.50
CA GLN A 314 -6.42 3.37 -10.97
C GLN A 314 -6.80 3.36 -9.48
N PRO A 315 -6.22 4.25 -8.66
CA PRO A 315 -6.70 4.45 -7.29
C PRO A 315 -8.18 4.89 -7.30
N SER A 316 -8.93 4.44 -6.31
CA SER A 316 -10.31 4.86 -6.12
C SER A 316 -10.41 6.37 -5.84
N PRO A 317 -11.51 7.02 -6.27
CA PRO A 317 -11.78 8.41 -5.92
C PRO A 317 -11.77 8.61 -4.41
N GLY A 318 -10.95 9.54 -3.92
CA GLY A 318 -10.79 9.79 -2.49
C GLY A 318 -9.80 8.87 -1.76
N ALA A 319 -9.07 7.99 -2.45
CA ALA A 319 -7.89 7.32 -1.88
C ALA A 319 -6.87 8.39 -1.44
N GLY A 320 -6.65 8.53 -0.13
CA GLY A 320 -5.95 9.68 0.48
C GLY A 320 -6.85 10.56 1.37
N GLY A 321 -8.10 10.17 1.53
CA GLY A 321 -9.06 10.76 2.46
C GLY A 321 -9.54 12.14 2.02
N SER A 322 -9.94 12.95 3.00
CA SER A 322 -10.50 14.29 2.76
C SER A 322 -9.57 15.21 1.96
N SER A 323 -8.25 15.01 2.04
CA SER A 323 -7.29 15.81 1.26
C SER A 323 -7.35 15.47 -0.23
N ALA A 324 -7.51 14.19 -0.59
CA ALA A 324 -7.69 13.77 -1.98
C ALA A 324 -9.03 14.26 -2.54
N VAL A 325 -10.10 14.15 -1.76
CA VAL A 325 -11.44 14.68 -2.12
C VAL A 325 -11.38 16.19 -2.38
N ILE A 326 -10.71 16.96 -1.51
CA ILE A 326 -10.54 18.41 -1.70
C ILE A 326 -9.76 18.72 -2.98
N VAL A 327 -8.74 17.92 -3.32
CA VAL A 327 -7.96 18.10 -4.55
C VAL A 327 -8.76 17.70 -5.78
N GLU A 328 -9.54 16.63 -5.73
CA GLU A 328 -10.45 16.21 -6.81
C GLU A 328 -11.54 17.24 -7.06
N GLU A 329 -12.20 17.74 -6.01
CA GLU A 329 -13.16 18.83 -6.09
C GLU A 329 -12.51 20.08 -6.71
N PHE A 330 -11.29 20.42 -6.29
CA PHE A 330 -10.54 21.53 -6.86
C PHE A 330 -10.18 21.33 -8.34
N ILE A 331 -9.79 20.13 -8.76
CA ILE A 331 -9.49 19.83 -10.17
C ILE A 331 -10.78 19.87 -11.00
N ALA A 332 -11.88 19.33 -10.49
CA ALA A 332 -13.19 19.39 -11.14
C ALA A 332 -13.65 20.85 -11.31
N ASP A 333 -13.46 21.68 -10.27
CA ASP A 333 -13.65 23.12 -10.35
C ASP A 333 -12.71 23.73 -11.40
N LEU A 334 -11.42 23.43 -11.39
CA LEU A 334 -10.47 23.99 -12.36
C LEU A 334 -10.83 23.62 -13.82
N MET A 335 -11.32 22.41 -14.06
CA MET A 335 -11.84 21.97 -15.36
C MET A 335 -13.10 22.74 -15.76
N LEU A 336 -14.03 22.99 -14.82
CA LEU A 336 -15.19 23.86 -15.04
C LEU A 336 -14.73 25.29 -15.40
N TRP A 337 -13.63 25.76 -14.80
CA TRP A 337 -13.08 27.09 -15.01
C TRP A 337 -12.21 27.18 -16.27
N GLN A 338 -11.72 26.08 -16.84
CA GLN A 338 -10.88 26.10 -18.04
C GLN A 338 -11.60 26.77 -19.24
N GLY A 339 -12.93 26.70 -19.29
CA GLY A 339 -13.74 27.43 -20.27
C GLY A 339 -13.93 28.93 -19.97
N ALA A 340 -13.68 29.37 -18.73
CA ALA A 340 -13.86 30.76 -18.27
C ALA A 340 -12.53 31.50 -18.03
N LEU A 341 -11.44 30.77 -17.80
CA LEU A 341 -10.07 31.26 -17.67
C LEU A 341 -9.47 31.48 -19.07
N SER A 342 -10.04 32.41 -19.82
CA SER A 342 -9.40 32.91 -21.04
C SER A 342 -8.21 33.80 -20.67
N LEU A 343 -7.01 33.46 -21.15
CA LEU A 343 -5.81 34.31 -21.05
C LEU A 343 -5.83 35.46 -22.09
N ASP A 344 -6.98 35.76 -22.69
CA ASP A 344 -7.11 36.86 -23.64
C ASP A 344 -6.87 38.21 -22.90
N PRO A 345 -5.90 39.02 -23.33
CA PRO A 345 -5.60 40.31 -22.71
C PRO A 345 -6.76 41.32 -22.78
N ASN A 346 -7.84 41.02 -23.51
CA ASN A 346 -9.03 41.85 -23.62
C ASN A 346 -10.21 41.38 -22.74
N GLN A 347 -10.05 40.32 -21.93
CA GLN A 347 -11.08 39.90 -20.97
C GLN A 347 -11.15 40.86 -19.77
N GLY A 348 -12.34 40.94 -19.16
CA GLY A 348 -12.54 41.65 -17.89
C GLY A 348 -11.63 41.09 -16.79
N SER A 349 -11.38 41.87 -15.73
CA SER A 349 -10.48 41.42 -14.67
C SER A 349 -10.95 40.07 -14.09
N PHE A 350 -10.02 39.23 -13.64
CA PHE A 350 -10.31 37.92 -13.03
C PHE A 350 -11.46 37.98 -11.99
N SER A 351 -11.54 39.10 -11.25
CA SER A 351 -12.63 39.41 -10.31
C SER A 351 -14.04 39.47 -10.96
N GLN A 352 -14.17 40.01 -12.18
CA GLN A 352 -15.44 40.08 -12.89
C GLN A 352 -15.88 38.70 -13.38
N THR A 353 -14.94 37.86 -13.83
CA THR A 353 -15.21 36.47 -14.24
C THR A 353 -15.65 35.61 -13.05
N VAL A 354 -14.99 35.73 -11.89
CA VAL A 354 -15.37 35.03 -10.66
C VAL A 354 -16.77 35.44 -10.17
N THR A 355 -17.11 36.73 -10.31
CA THR A 355 -18.45 37.23 -9.92
C THR A 355 -19.54 36.76 -10.89
N ALA A 356 -19.22 36.56 -12.16
CA ALA A 356 -20.17 36.13 -13.19
C ALA A 356 -20.55 34.63 -13.09
N ILE A 357 -19.68 33.79 -12.51
CA ILE A 357 -19.91 32.35 -12.34
C ILE A 357 -20.76 32.05 -11.08
N GLY A 358 -21.03 33.06 -10.24
CA GLY A 358 -21.97 32.93 -9.10
C GLY A 358 -21.39 32.20 -7.89
N VAL A 359 -20.07 32.03 -7.82
CA VAL A 359 -19.39 31.44 -6.65
C VAL A 359 -19.43 32.43 -5.50
N SER A 360 -20.01 31.99 -4.38
CA SER A 360 -20.13 32.78 -3.16
C SER A 360 -18.73 33.07 -2.61
N THR A 361 -18.31 34.32 -2.65
CA THR A 361 -17.02 34.75 -2.11
C THR A 361 -17.00 34.55 -0.59
N GLY A 362 -16.47 33.41 -0.16
CA GLY A 362 -16.19 33.11 1.24
C GLY A 362 -15.68 31.66 1.41
N PRO A 363 -16.58 30.67 1.58
CA PRO A 363 -16.19 29.27 1.80
C PRO A 363 -15.44 28.67 0.60
N ASP A 364 -15.91 28.94 -0.62
CA ASP A 364 -15.39 28.34 -1.85
C ASP A 364 -13.98 28.86 -2.18
N LEU A 365 -13.72 30.16 -1.96
CA LEU A 365 -12.39 30.75 -2.12
C LEU A 365 -11.41 30.24 -1.05
N ALA A 366 -11.88 30.01 0.19
CA ALA A 366 -11.06 29.44 1.25
C ALA A 366 -10.72 27.97 0.96
N ASN A 367 -11.67 27.19 0.43
CA ASN A 367 -11.44 25.83 -0.03
C ASN A 367 -10.49 25.80 -1.23
N MET A 368 -10.60 26.74 -2.17
CA MET A 368 -9.69 26.88 -3.31
C MET A 368 -8.26 27.22 -2.87
N LEU A 369 -8.09 28.19 -1.96
CA LEU A 369 -6.76 28.53 -1.42
C LEU A 369 -6.17 27.38 -0.59
N ARG A 370 -7.02 26.63 0.11
CA ARG A 370 -6.62 25.44 0.87
C ARG A 370 -6.22 24.31 -0.08
N ALA A 371 -6.98 24.06 -1.13
CA ALA A 371 -6.66 23.09 -2.17
C ALA A 371 -5.39 23.47 -2.94
N VAL A 372 -5.15 24.74 -3.26
CA VAL A 372 -3.89 25.22 -3.84
C VAL A 372 -2.72 25.07 -2.87
N SER A 373 -2.93 25.28 -1.56
CA SER A 373 -1.89 25.05 -0.55
C SER A 373 -1.57 23.56 -0.37
N ILE A 374 -2.59 22.69 -0.41
CA ILE A 374 -2.48 21.24 -0.35
C ILE A 374 -1.82 20.74 -1.65
N ALA A 375 -2.32 21.12 -2.83
CA ALA A 375 -1.72 20.80 -4.12
C ALA A 375 -0.32 21.44 -4.32
N GLY A 376 0.03 22.52 -3.62
CA GLY A 376 1.39 23.05 -3.58
C GLY A 376 2.32 22.24 -2.67
N GLN A 377 1.77 21.67 -1.59
CA GLN A 377 2.47 20.79 -0.66
C GLN A 377 2.60 19.35 -1.19
N TYR A 378 1.64 18.91 -2.02
CA TYR A 378 1.55 17.59 -2.66
C TYR A 378 1.69 17.66 -4.19
N GLY A 379 2.12 18.78 -4.76
CA GLY A 379 2.30 18.98 -6.21
C GLY A 379 3.25 17.99 -6.89
N PRO A 380 4.29 17.46 -6.21
CA PRO A 380 5.09 16.36 -6.74
C PRO A 380 4.31 15.04 -6.92
N VAL A 381 3.10 14.91 -6.35
CA VAL A 381 2.28 13.68 -6.40
C VAL A 381 1.39 13.64 -7.65
N VAL A 382 1.03 14.80 -8.22
CA VAL A 382 0.17 14.89 -9.42
C VAL A 382 0.99 15.14 -10.70
N ALA A 383 2.23 15.60 -10.56
CA ALA A 383 3.18 15.66 -11.66
C ALA A 383 4.02 14.38 -11.70
N LEU A 384 3.53 13.37 -12.46
CA LEU A 384 4.26 12.49 -13.40
C LEU A 384 3.76 11.02 -13.38
N PRO A 385 3.70 10.32 -14.55
CA PRO A 385 4.58 10.50 -15.70
C PRO A 385 4.02 11.30 -16.89
N ASP A 386 4.88 12.17 -17.39
CA ASP A 386 4.84 13.04 -18.58
C ASP A 386 4.68 12.30 -19.92
N ALA A 387 4.16 11.08 -19.93
CA ALA A 387 3.97 10.32 -21.17
C ALA A 387 2.60 10.59 -21.84
N ALA A 388 1.59 11.04 -21.09
CA ALA A 388 0.23 11.23 -21.62
C ALA A 388 -0.06 12.66 -22.13
N LEU A 389 0.62 13.68 -21.61
CA LEU A 389 0.42 15.07 -22.04
C LEU A 389 1.20 15.45 -23.31
N GLY A 390 2.31 14.74 -23.61
CA GLY A 390 3.03 14.91 -24.88
C GLY A 390 2.21 14.52 -26.11
N ALA A 391 1.33 13.52 -26.00
CA ALA A 391 0.53 13.03 -27.12
C ALA A 391 -0.67 13.93 -27.47
N ALA A 392 -1.14 14.77 -26.54
CA ALA A 392 -2.25 15.69 -26.78
C ALA A 392 -1.81 17.06 -27.33
N CYS A 393 -0.52 17.41 -27.22
CA CYS A 393 0.02 18.67 -27.74
C CYS A 393 0.61 18.57 -29.15
N ASP A 394 0.81 17.37 -29.70
CA ASP A 394 1.25 17.16 -31.09
C ASP A 394 0.10 17.08 -32.12
N SER A 395 -1.15 17.34 -31.70
CA SER A 395 -2.32 17.40 -32.59
C SER A 395 -3.12 18.71 -32.55
N LEU A 396 -2.48 19.82 -32.19
CA LEU A 396 -3.04 21.18 -32.36
C LEU A 396 -2.20 22.02 -33.33
#